data_AF-A0A017TAY2-F1
#
_entry.id   AF-A0A017TAY2-F1
#
_cell.length_a   1.000
_cell.length_b   1.000
_cell.length_c   1.000
_cell.angle_alpha   90.00
_cell.angle_beta   90.00
_cell.angle_gamma   90.00
#
_symmetry.space_group_name_H-M   'P 1'
#
loop_
_entity.id
_entity.type
_entity.pdbx_description
1 polymer ?
#
loop_
_entity_poly.entity_id
_entity_poly.type
_entity_poly.pdbx_seq_one_letter_code
_entity_poly.pdbx_strand_id
1 'polypeptide(L)'
;MHALHVSCPHCGAPLPLQPTQRITICAYCNTSTRIGTWSDTRPQVPTTHHPPAHSPTAQHLPTLTPDSVPAEVVEQIKQRVIDGRHQDAVALYAQHARVAPAEAEAAIQQLLTPQLHRLTSRLPFTPIAFAICVAIFCAMTAAALWSGLMVHAGAHLWLLLTVPSAILALSLLVSLPPRAVSMWVSAWGKEGRARILKVVILRQGYVAGGSLVLILMDVVPLAGGESCRDEEVMLVRDGSLPKLSTGNIIRVRYDDRTIRRVFTTTPIEVVGRA
;
A
#
# COMPACT_ATOMS: atom_id res chain seq x y z
N MET A 1 -4.11 -11.69 10.00
CA MET A 1 -2.90 -12.36 9.43
C MET A 1 -1.84 -11.29 9.22
N HIS A 2 -0.70 -11.37 9.91
CA HIS A 2 0.39 -10.42 9.73
C HIS A 2 1.21 -10.81 8.50
N ALA A 3 1.32 -9.91 7.52
CA ALA A 3 2.22 -10.10 6.39
C ALA A 3 3.67 -10.03 6.89
N LEU A 4 4.49 -11.00 6.47
CA LEU A 4 5.93 -10.93 6.71
C LEU A 4 6.54 -9.95 5.72
N HIS A 5 7.34 -9.01 6.23
CA HIS A 5 8.08 -8.06 5.42
C HIS A 5 9.48 -8.60 5.17
N VAL A 6 9.70 -9.13 3.97
CA VAL A 6 11.03 -9.52 3.51
C VAL A 6 11.52 -8.50 2.49
N SER A 7 12.80 -8.18 2.49
CA SER A 7 13.38 -7.26 1.50
C SER A 7 13.63 -8.00 0.19
N CYS A 8 13.29 -7.37 -0.93
CA CYS A 8 13.61 -7.87 -2.26
C CYS A 8 15.14 -8.02 -2.41
N PRO A 9 15.65 -9.22 -2.77
CA PRO A 9 17.09 -9.47 -2.81
C PRO A 9 17.80 -8.66 -3.89
N HIS A 10 17.10 -8.29 -4.97
CA HIS A 10 17.68 -7.50 -6.05
C HIS A 10 17.75 -6.00 -5.71
N CYS A 11 16.82 -5.50 -4.91
CA CYS A 11 16.49 -4.08 -4.95
C CYS A 11 16.23 -3.46 -3.57
N GLY A 12 16.16 -4.26 -2.50
CA GLY A 12 15.99 -3.83 -1.11
C GLY A 12 14.59 -3.32 -0.74
N ALA A 13 13.65 -3.25 -1.70
CA ALA A 13 12.28 -2.81 -1.44
C ALA A 13 11.48 -3.89 -0.68
N PRO A 14 10.51 -3.50 0.16
CA PRO A 14 9.74 -4.48 0.93
C PRO A 14 8.83 -5.33 0.04
N LEU A 15 8.76 -6.62 0.33
CA LEU A 15 7.89 -7.60 -0.30
C LEU A 15 6.89 -8.13 0.75
N PRO A 16 5.58 -7.90 0.58
CA PRO A 16 4.57 -8.40 1.51
C PRO A 16 4.28 -9.88 1.24
N LEU A 17 4.86 -10.83 1.98
CA LEU A 17 4.68 -12.26 1.70
C LEU A 17 3.51 -12.86 2.49
N GLN A 18 2.78 -13.79 1.86
CA GLN A 18 1.84 -14.68 2.56
C GLN A 18 2.51 -16.02 2.90
N PRO A 19 2.18 -16.68 4.04
CA PRO A 19 2.87 -17.90 4.48
C PRO A 19 2.82 -19.07 3.48
N THR A 20 1.74 -19.20 2.71
CA THR A 20 1.56 -20.28 1.73
C THR A 20 2.09 -19.94 0.34
N GLN A 21 2.64 -18.74 0.17
CA GLN A 21 3.03 -18.23 -1.13
C GLN A 21 4.38 -18.80 -1.56
N ARG A 22 4.45 -19.22 -2.82
CA ARG A 22 5.67 -19.80 -3.43
C ARG A 22 6.37 -18.85 -4.38
N ILE A 23 5.71 -17.80 -4.85
CA ILE A 23 6.23 -16.87 -5.83
C ILE A 23 5.69 -15.47 -5.55
N THR A 24 6.53 -14.45 -5.71
CA THR A 24 6.18 -13.03 -5.51
C THR A 24 6.83 -12.19 -6.61
N ILE A 25 6.21 -11.06 -6.93
CA ILE A 25 6.71 -10.09 -7.91
C ILE A 25 7.05 -8.78 -7.20
N CYS A 26 8.26 -8.27 -7.40
CA CYS A 26 8.64 -6.97 -6.87
C CYS A 26 7.99 -5.82 -7.66
N ALA A 27 7.21 -4.99 -6.95
CA ALA A 27 6.60 -3.80 -7.53
C ALA A 27 7.62 -2.77 -8.06
N TYR A 28 8.88 -2.81 -7.59
CA TYR A 28 9.88 -1.77 -7.85
C TYR A 28 10.90 -2.08 -8.94
N CYS A 29 11.35 -3.32 -9.03
CA CYS A 29 12.46 -3.70 -9.93
C CYS A 29 12.08 -4.74 -10.97
N ASN A 30 10.79 -5.07 -11.06
CA ASN A 30 10.27 -6.06 -12.01
C ASN A 30 10.85 -7.48 -11.84
N THR A 31 11.52 -7.77 -10.71
CA THR A 31 12.04 -9.12 -10.44
C THR A 31 10.94 -10.02 -9.90
N SER A 32 10.78 -11.19 -10.51
CA SER A 32 10.03 -12.33 -9.97
C SER A 32 10.95 -13.17 -9.09
N THR A 33 10.50 -13.57 -7.91
CA THR A 33 11.29 -14.44 -7.01
C THR A 33 10.46 -15.61 -6.53
N ARG A 34 11.08 -16.79 -6.51
CA ARG A 34 10.54 -17.97 -5.83
C ARG A 34 10.87 -17.90 -4.35
N ILE A 35 9.89 -18.28 -3.56
CA ILE A 35 9.96 -18.36 -2.11
C ILE A 35 10.22 -19.84 -1.81
N GLY A 36 11.42 -20.13 -1.34
CA GLY A 36 11.84 -21.47 -0.92
C GLY A 36 11.09 -21.93 0.33
N THR A 37 11.41 -23.13 0.79
CA THR A 37 10.86 -23.66 2.03
C THR A 37 11.14 -22.69 3.18
N TRP A 38 10.11 -22.37 3.95
CA TRP A 38 10.24 -21.70 5.24
C TRP A 38 11.05 -22.62 6.14
N SER A 39 12.35 -22.40 6.23
CA SER A 39 13.20 -23.30 6.98
C SER A 39 13.01 -23.01 8.47
N ASP A 40 12.68 -24.06 9.23
CA ASP A 40 12.77 -24.10 10.70
C ASP A 40 14.22 -24.12 11.17
N THR A 41 15.10 -23.34 10.51
CA THR A 41 16.49 -23.26 10.92
C THR A 41 16.56 -22.35 12.14
N ARG A 42 16.38 -22.96 13.33
CA ARG A 42 16.97 -22.41 14.55
C ARG A 42 18.43 -22.08 14.21
N PRO A 43 18.93 -20.87 14.51
CA PRO A 43 20.35 -20.66 14.55
C PRO A 43 20.91 -21.67 15.56
N GLN A 44 21.64 -22.68 15.08
CA GLN A 44 22.50 -23.45 15.96
C GLN A 44 23.64 -22.52 16.34
N VAL A 45 23.42 -21.72 17.39
CA VAL A 45 24.49 -21.05 18.10
C VAL A 45 25.38 -22.16 18.64
N PRO A 46 26.66 -22.23 18.25
CA PRO A 46 27.60 -23.13 18.90
C PRO A 46 27.60 -22.78 20.39
N THR A 47 27.17 -23.72 21.23
CA THR A 47 27.17 -23.58 22.69
C THR A 47 28.61 -23.45 23.18
N THR A 48 29.10 -22.22 23.25
CA THR A 48 30.24 -21.84 24.09
C THR A 48 29.79 -20.70 25.00
N HIS A 49 29.50 -21.08 26.24
CA HIS A 49 29.43 -20.30 27.48
C HIS A 49 29.34 -18.75 27.39
N HIS A 50 28.15 -18.19 27.67
CA HIS A 50 27.85 -17.14 28.66
C HIS A 50 26.44 -16.56 28.42
N PRO A 51 25.59 -16.37 29.45
CA PRO A 51 24.31 -15.67 29.30
C PRO A 51 24.50 -14.15 29.44
N PRO A 52 23.86 -13.35 28.58
CA PRO A 52 22.97 -12.33 29.13
C PRO A 52 21.59 -12.29 28.44
N ALA A 53 20.68 -11.62 29.14
CA ALA A 53 19.25 -11.55 28.92
C ALA A 53 18.83 -10.95 27.57
N HIS A 54 17.69 -11.45 27.07
CA HIS A 54 16.84 -10.90 26.00
C HIS A 54 17.46 -10.89 24.58
N SER A 55 17.62 -12.08 23.99
CA SER A 55 17.76 -12.22 22.53
C SER A 55 16.40 -12.08 21.84
N PRO A 56 16.26 -11.25 20.80
CA PRO A 56 15.03 -11.14 20.01
C PRO A 56 14.76 -12.47 19.30
N THR A 57 13.51 -12.90 19.32
CA THR A 57 13.02 -14.12 18.66
C THR A 57 13.49 -14.14 17.21
N ALA A 58 14.33 -15.10 16.84
CA ALA A 58 14.83 -15.27 15.47
C ALA A 58 13.61 -15.46 14.54
N GLN A 59 13.32 -14.45 13.73
CA GLN A 59 12.21 -14.51 12.78
C GLN A 59 12.57 -15.48 11.66
N HIS A 60 11.70 -16.44 11.38
CA HIS A 60 11.82 -17.37 10.25
C HIS A 60 11.74 -16.59 8.93
N LEU A 61 12.88 -16.30 8.30
CA LEU A 61 12.89 -15.69 6.96
C LEU A 61 12.96 -16.78 5.88
N PRO A 62 12.09 -16.73 4.86
CA PRO A 62 12.15 -17.66 3.75
C PRO A 62 13.34 -17.32 2.83
N THR A 63 13.96 -18.35 2.25
CA THR A 63 14.99 -18.17 1.22
C THR A 63 14.33 -17.67 -0.07
N LEU A 64 14.77 -16.52 -0.59
CA LEU A 64 14.30 -15.97 -1.87
C LEU A 64 15.30 -16.28 -2.98
N THR A 65 14.86 -16.97 -4.02
CA THR A 65 15.66 -17.22 -5.23
C THR A 65 15.07 -16.46 -6.41
N PRO A 66 15.90 -15.83 -7.27
CA PRO A 66 15.43 -15.24 -8.51
C PRO A 66 14.70 -16.28 -9.35
N ASP A 67 13.54 -15.90 -9.88
CA ASP A 67 12.83 -16.72 -10.86
C ASP A 67 13.32 -16.40 -12.28
N SER A 68 13.04 -17.31 -13.22
CA SER A 68 13.47 -17.19 -14.62
C SER A 68 12.63 -16.23 -15.48
N VAL A 69 11.65 -15.54 -14.89
CA VAL A 69 10.76 -14.62 -15.62
C VAL A 69 11.52 -13.32 -15.97
N PRO A 70 11.64 -12.96 -17.27
CA PRO A 70 12.30 -11.73 -17.67
C PRO A 70 11.60 -10.48 -17.12
N ALA A 71 12.36 -9.42 -16.85
CA ALA A 71 11.85 -8.17 -16.29
C ALA A 71 10.84 -7.49 -17.23
N GLU A 72 11.04 -7.60 -18.55
CA GLU A 72 10.17 -7.06 -19.58
C GLU A 72 8.79 -7.73 -19.55
N VAL A 73 8.73 -9.03 -19.25
CA VAL A 73 7.47 -9.77 -19.12
C VAL A 73 6.72 -9.29 -17.87
N VAL A 74 7.44 -9.08 -16.76
CA VAL A 74 6.85 -8.54 -15.53
C VAL A 74 6.30 -7.13 -15.73
N GLU A 75 6.98 -6.30 -16.52
CA GLU A 75 6.47 -4.97 -16.90
C GLU A 75 5.19 -5.06 -17.74
N GLN A 76 5.14 -5.97 -18.72
CA GLN A 76 3.91 -6.21 -19.49
C GLN A 76 2.76 -6.71 -18.60
N ILE A 77 3.04 -7.57 -17.62
CA ILE A 77 2.06 -8.04 -16.64
C ILE A 77 1.51 -6.85 -15.84
N LYS A 78 2.38 -5.96 -15.34
CA LYS A 78 1.98 -4.74 -14.63
C LYS A 78 1.06 -3.87 -15.49
N GLN A 79 1.43 -3.66 -16.75
CA GLN A 79 0.62 -2.84 -17.65
C GLN A 79 -0.77 -3.46 -17.88
N ARG A 80 -0.85 -4.75 -18.19
CA ARG A 80 -2.14 -5.47 -18.37
C ARG A 80 -3.01 -5.39 -17.13
N VAL A 81 -2.40 -5.56 -15.98
CA VAL A 81 -3.05 -5.42 -14.67
C VAL A 81 -3.65 -4.02 -14.48
N ILE A 82 -2.88 -2.98 -14.80
CA ILE A 82 -3.31 -1.57 -14.69
C ILE A 82 -4.42 -1.25 -15.69
N ASP A 83 -4.39 -1.87 -16.88
CA ASP A 83 -5.42 -1.76 -17.91
C ASP A 83 -6.71 -2.54 -17.56
N GLY A 84 -6.77 -3.23 -16.42
CA GLY A 84 -7.92 -4.07 -16.03
C GLY A 84 -7.98 -5.43 -16.74
N ARG A 85 -6.96 -5.79 -17.54
CA ARG A 85 -6.83 -7.07 -18.25
C ARG A 85 -6.21 -8.13 -17.33
N HIS A 86 -6.87 -8.39 -16.21
CA HIS A 86 -6.35 -9.27 -15.17
C HIS A 86 -6.14 -10.72 -15.67
N GLN A 87 -7.09 -11.28 -16.41
CA GLN A 87 -6.99 -12.65 -16.93
C GLN A 87 -5.80 -12.80 -17.91
N ASP A 88 -5.58 -11.81 -18.78
CA ASP A 88 -4.44 -11.81 -19.71
C ASP A 88 -3.09 -11.72 -18.99
N ALA A 89 -3.05 -11.03 -17.85
CA ALA A 89 -1.86 -10.92 -17.01
C ALA A 89 -1.56 -12.26 -16.32
N VAL A 90 -2.59 -12.92 -15.77
CA VAL A 90 -2.48 -14.25 -15.14
C VAL A 90 -2.00 -15.28 -16.15
N ALA A 91 -2.61 -15.33 -17.34
CA ALA A 91 -2.21 -16.25 -18.40
C ALA A 91 -0.75 -16.03 -18.84
N LEU A 92 -0.35 -14.78 -19.04
CA LEU A 92 1.02 -14.44 -19.42
C LEU A 92 2.03 -14.84 -18.34
N TYR A 93 1.73 -14.57 -17.07
CA TYR A 93 2.62 -14.93 -15.97
C TYR A 93 2.71 -16.44 -15.79
N ALA A 94 1.59 -17.15 -15.83
CA ALA A 94 1.55 -18.62 -15.72
C ALA A 94 2.40 -19.29 -16.81
N GLN A 95 2.31 -18.78 -18.05
CA GLN A 95 3.09 -19.27 -19.19
C GLN A 95 4.60 -19.09 -18.97
N HIS A 96 5.05 -17.89 -18.57
CA HIS A 96 6.47 -17.58 -18.42
C HIS A 96 7.08 -18.16 -17.13
N ALA A 97 6.35 -18.14 -16.01
CA ALA A 97 6.81 -18.69 -14.74
C ALA A 97 6.64 -20.22 -14.64
N ARG A 98 5.96 -20.84 -15.62
CA ARG A 98 5.63 -22.27 -15.68
C ARG A 98 4.94 -22.76 -14.41
N VAL A 99 3.93 -22.02 -13.97
CA VAL A 99 3.18 -22.30 -12.74
C VAL A 99 1.70 -22.47 -13.01
N ALA A 100 0.99 -23.07 -12.06
CA ALA A 100 -0.45 -23.21 -12.15
C ALA A 100 -1.12 -21.81 -12.20
N PRO A 101 -2.23 -21.65 -12.94
CA PRO A 101 -2.94 -20.37 -13.02
C PRO A 101 -3.34 -19.78 -11.66
N ALA A 102 -3.70 -20.64 -10.69
CA ALA A 102 -4.03 -20.21 -9.33
C ALA A 102 -2.82 -19.62 -8.57
N GLU A 103 -1.62 -20.17 -8.76
CA GLU A 103 -0.39 -19.61 -8.17
C GLU A 103 -0.01 -18.29 -8.85
N ALA A 104 -0.21 -18.20 -10.17
CA ALA A 104 0.01 -16.97 -10.92
C ALA A 104 -0.96 -15.85 -10.50
N GLU A 105 -2.23 -16.18 -10.31
CA GLU A 105 -3.24 -15.26 -9.80
C GLU A 105 -2.88 -14.73 -8.41
N ALA A 106 -2.47 -15.60 -7.48
CA ALA A 106 -2.04 -15.17 -6.16
C ALA A 106 -0.86 -14.18 -6.20
N ALA A 107 0.14 -14.43 -7.07
CA ALA A 107 1.28 -13.52 -7.25
C ALA A 107 0.86 -12.16 -7.82
N ILE A 108 -0.07 -12.14 -8.78
CA ILE A 108 -0.59 -10.90 -9.38
C ILE A 108 -1.48 -10.13 -8.40
N GLN A 109 -2.35 -10.81 -7.66
CA GLN A 109 -3.17 -10.19 -6.63
C GLN A 109 -2.31 -9.56 -5.53
N GLN A 110 -1.18 -10.16 -5.18
CA GLN A 110 -0.23 -9.61 -4.21
C GLN A 110 0.49 -8.36 -4.73
N LEU A 111 0.75 -8.28 -6.04
CA LEU A 111 1.29 -7.07 -6.68
C LEU A 111 0.29 -5.89 -6.57
N LEU A 112 -1.01 -6.18 -6.68
CA LEU A 112 -2.09 -5.20 -6.77
C LEU A 112 -2.69 -4.79 -5.43
N THR A 113 -3.15 -5.77 -4.66
CA THR A 113 -4.06 -5.58 -3.53
C THR A 113 -3.47 -4.65 -2.47
N PRO A 114 -2.20 -4.80 -2.05
CA PRO A 114 -1.61 -3.89 -1.08
C PRO A 114 -1.48 -2.47 -1.63
N GLN A 115 -1.15 -2.32 -2.91
CA GLN A 115 -0.93 -1.01 -3.53
C GLN A 115 -2.25 -0.27 -3.76
N LEU A 116 -3.27 -0.95 -4.30
CA LEU A 116 -4.63 -0.42 -4.45
C LEU A 116 -5.28 -0.12 -3.11
N HIS A 117 -5.14 -1.02 -2.12
CA HIS A 117 -5.68 -0.77 -0.80
C HIS A 117 -4.99 0.43 -0.14
N ARG A 118 -3.66 0.57 -0.26
CA ARG A 118 -2.95 1.76 0.24
C ARG A 118 -3.36 3.03 -0.49
N LEU A 119 -3.47 3.01 -1.82
CA LEU A 119 -3.96 4.13 -2.61
C LEU A 119 -5.35 4.56 -2.12
N THR A 120 -6.30 3.64 -2.04
CA THR A 120 -7.70 3.95 -1.68
C THR A 120 -7.91 4.28 -0.20
N SER A 121 -7.09 3.76 0.71
CA SER A 121 -7.20 4.00 2.16
C SER A 121 -6.37 5.18 2.64
N ARG A 122 -5.27 5.51 1.95
CA ARG A 122 -4.36 6.60 2.34
C ARG A 122 -4.58 7.89 1.57
N LEU A 123 -5.27 7.91 0.43
CA LEU A 123 -5.57 9.15 -0.29
C LEU A 123 -6.28 10.15 0.64
N PRO A 124 -5.70 11.33 0.91
CA PRO A 124 -6.36 12.35 1.70
C PRO A 124 -7.58 12.86 0.94
N PHE A 125 -8.70 13.02 1.64
CA PHE A 125 -9.84 13.71 1.07
C PHE A 125 -9.53 15.19 0.89
N THR A 126 -10.05 15.78 -0.18
CA THR A 126 -10.23 17.23 -0.20
C THR A 126 -11.24 17.61 0.88
N PRO A 127 -11.14 18.80 1.51
CA PRO A 127 -12.10 19.23 2.53
C PRO A 127 -13.54 19.20 2.02
N ILE A 128 -13.75 19.50 0.73
CA ILE A 128 -15.06 19.41 0.06
C ILE A 128 -15.54 17.97 -0.01
N ALA A 129 -14.70 17.03 -0.47
CA ALA A 129 -15.09 15.62 -0.55
C ALA A 129 -15.39 15.04 0.84
N PHE A 130 -14.63 15.45 1.87
CA PHE A 130 -14.91 15.07 3.25
C PHE A 130 -16.27 15.59 3.72
N ALA A 131 -16.57 16.88 3.49
CA ALA A 131 -17.86 17.48 3.85
C ALA A 131 -19.04 16.77 3.15
N ILE A 132 -18.90 16.45 1.86
CA ILE A 132 -19.91 15.69 1.10
C ILE A 132 -20.11 14.30 1.71
N CYS A 133 -19.03 13.56 2.02
CA CYS A 133 -19.13 12.24 2.65
C CYS A 133 -19.83 12.29 4.02
N VAL A 134 -19.54 13.32 4.84
CA VAL A 134 -20.20 13.53 6.13
C VAL A 134 -21.69 13.83 5.92
N ALA A 135 -22.04 14.69 4.97
CA ALA A 135 -23.43 15.00 4.65
C ALA A 135 -24.21 13.76 4.20
N ILE A 136 -23.62 12.94 3.32
CA ILE A 136 -24.19 11.66 2.88
C ILE A 136 -24.38 10.73 4.07
N PHE A 137 -23.36 10.58 4.93
CA PHE A 137 -23.47 9.75 6.12
C PHE A 137 -24.65 10.18 7.02
N CYS A 138 -24.78 11.48 7.30
CA CYS A 138 -25.89 12.03 8.08
C CYS A 138 -27.26 11.79 7.41
N ALA A 139 -27.35 11.94 6.09
CA ALA A 139 -28.58 11.67 5.35
C ALA A 139 -28.96 10.19 5.43
N MET A 140 -27.99 9.28 5.30
CA MET A 140 -28.21 7.83 5.35
C MET A 140 -28.60 7.35 6.75
N THR A 141 -27.99 7.91 7.81
CA THR A 141 -28.39 7.59 9.20
C THR A 141 -29.77 8.14 9.52
N ALA A 142 -30.11 9.36 9.08
CA ALA A 142 -31.46 9.90 9.23
C ALA A 142 -32.50 9.06 8.48
N ALA A 143 -32.21 8.62 7.26
CA ALA A 143 -33.09 7.73 6.49
C ALA A 143 -33.26 6.36 7.15
N ALA A 144 -32.19 5.77 7.68
CA ALA A 144 -32.25 4.50 8.41
C ALA A 144 -33.09 4.63 9.70
N LEU A 145 -32.91 5.71 10.47
CA LEU A 145 -33.72 6.00 11.66
C LEU A 145 -35.20 6.20 11.31
N TRP A 146 -35.48 7.02 10.31
CA TRP A 146 -36.85 7.31 9.87
C TRP A 146 -37.57 6.05 9.38
N SER A 147 -36.93 5.27 8.51
CA SER A 147 -37.49 4.01 8.02
C SER A 147 -37.66 2.97 9.13
N GLY A 148 -36.73 2.91 10.09
CA GLY A 148 -36.86 2.05 11.27
C GLY A 148 -38.11 2.37 12.12
N LEU A 149 -38.43 3.65 12.28
CA LEU A 149 -39.67 4.08 12.96
C LEU A 149 -40.92 3.59 12.21
N MET A 150 -40.91 3.65 10.87
CA MET A 150 -42.03 3.17 10.05
C MET A 150 -42.19 1.65 10.09
N VAL A 151 -41.08 0.90 10.18
CA VAL A 151 -41.12 -0.55 10.38
C VAL A 151 -41.78 -0.89 11.72
N HIS A 152 -41.46 -0.16 12.79
CA HIS A 152 -42.08 -0.37 14.10
C HIS A 152 -43.57 -0.08 14.11
N ALA A 153 -44.03 0.86 13.28
CA ALA A 153 -45.45 1.15 13.05
C ALA A 153 -46.19 0.09 12.21
N GLY A 154 -45.54 -1.04 11.88
CA GLY A 154 -46.15 -2.17 11.16
C GLY A 154 -45.97 -2.16 9.64
N ALA A 155 -45.27 -1.16 9.08
CA ALA A 155 -45.05 -1.06 7.64
C ALA A 155 -43.75 -1.77 7.22
N HIS A 156 -43.77 -3.10 7.14
CA HIS A 156 -42.59 -3.93 6.86
C HIS A 156 -41.88 -3.64 5.52
N LEU A 157 -42.56 -3.02 4.55
CA LEU A 157 -41.96 -2.63 3.25
C LEU A 157 -40.75 -1.68 3.44
N TRP A 158 -40.72 -0.90 4.52
CA TRP A 158 -39.61 0.02 4.83
C TRP A 158 -38.30 -0.67 5.17
N LEU A 159 -38.30 -1.98 5.50
CA LEU A 159 -37.08 -2.76 5.71
C LEU A 159 -36.16 -2.73 4.47
N LEU A 160 -36.74 -2.66 3.26
CA LEU A 160 -36.01 -2.55 2.00
C LEU A 160 -35.17 -1.26 1.91
N LEU A 161 -35.49 -0.23 2.69
CA LEU A 161 -34.72 1.01 2.75
C LEU A 161 -33.83 1.07 4.00
N THR A 162 -34.30 0.56 5.14
CA THR A 162 -33.55 0.59 6.41
C THR A 162 -32.24 -0.19 6.31
N VAL A 163 -32.31 -1.44 5.84
CA VAL A 163 -31.15 -2.34 5.79
C VAL A 163 -30.03 -1.80 4.88
N PRO A 164 -30.26 -1.45 3.60
CA PRO A 164 -29.19 -0.91 2.76
C PRO A 164 -28.68 0.44 3.26
N SER A 165 -29.55 1.29 3.81
CA SER A 165 -29.11 2.58 4.36
C SER A 165 -28.18 2.41 5.56
N ALA A 166 -28.51 1.47 6.46
CA ALA A 166 -27.67 1.11 7.60
C ALA A 166 -26.34 0.49 7.17
N ILE A 167 -26.34 -0.41 6.17
CA ILE A 167 -25.12 -1.03 5.62
C ILE A 167 -24.21 0.04 5.00
N LEU A 168 -24.77 0.95 4.20
CA LEU A 168 -24.01 2.03 3.57
C LEU A 168 -23.47 3.03 4.61
N ALA A 169 -24.27 3.40 5.61
CA ALA A 169 -23.82 4.24 6.71
C ALA A 169 -22.67 3.56 7.49
N LEU A 170 -22.80 2.27 7.80
CA LEU A 170 -21.75 1.51 8.48
C LEU A 170 -20.48 1.40 7.62
N SER A 171 -20.60 1.19 6.31
CA SER A 171 -19.48 1.16 5.36
C SER A 171 -18.73 2.50 5.33
N LEU A 172 -19.47 3.62 5.30
CA LEU A 172 -18.88 4.96 5.43
C LEU A 172 -18.22 5.17 6.79
N LEU A 173 -18.85 4.73 7.88
CA LEU A 173 -18.31 4.84 9.23
C LEU A 173 -16.98 4.08 9.40
N VAL A 174 -16.84 2.92 8.77
CA VAL A 174 -15.60 2.12 8.81
C VAL A 174 -14.51 2.72 7.91
N SER A 175 -14.88 3.31 6.77
CA SER A 175 -13.93 3.81 5.77
C SER A 175 -13.49 5.27 5.98
N LEU A 176 -14.30 6.09 6.67
CA LEU A 176 -14.01 7.52 6.92
C LEU A 176 -12.83 7.76 7.88
N PRO A 177 -12.71 7.08 9.05
CA PRO A 177 -11.64 7.35 10.01
C PRO A 177 -10.23 7.24 9.43
N PRO A 178 -9.85 6.18 8.69
CA PRO A 178 -8.49 6.12 8.13
C PRO A 178 -8.22 7.26 7.15
N ARG A 179 -9.22 7.68 6.36
CA ARG A 179 -9.07 8.80 5.43
C ARG A 179 -9.02 10.16 6.13
N ALA A 180 -9.81 10.35 7.19
CA ALA A 180 -9.77 11.55 8.03
C ALA A 180 -8.41 11.71 8.71
N VAL A 181 -7.82 10.61 9.21
CA VAL A 181 -6.45 10.62 9.75
C VAL A 181 -5.44 10.97 8.66
N SER A 182 -5.56 10.43 7.45
CA SER A 182 -4.68 10.81 6.33
C SER A 182 -4.79 12.29 5.97
N MET A 183 -6.02 12.83 5.90
CA MET A 183 -6.25 14.26 5.69
C MET A 183 -5.62 15.10 6.81
N TRP A 184 -5.84 14.72 8.07
CA TRP A 184 -5.25 15.40 9.22
C TRP A 184 -3.72 15.40 9.17
N VAL A 185 -3.09 14.25 8.90
CA VAL A 185 -1.64 14.14 8.83
C VAL A 185 -1.08 14.92 7.63
N SER A 186 -1.78 14.92 6.49
CA SER A 186 -1.36 15.71 5.32
C SER A 186 -1.41 17.22 5.57
N ALA A 187 -2.30 17.70 6.45
CA ALA A 187 -2.44 19.12 6.78
C ALA A 187 -1.57 19.55 7.97
N TRP A 188 -1.54 18.75 9.04
CA TRP A 188 -0.97 19.11 10.35
C TRP A 188 0.00 18.06 10.91
N GLY A 189 0.37 17.05 10.13
CA GLY A 189 1.37 16.06 10.53
C GLY A 189 2.73 16.71 10.79
N LYS A 190 3.58 16.02 11.57
CA LYS A 190 4.93 16.50 11.87
C LYS A 190 5.77 16.56 10.60
N GLU A 191 6.69 17.51 10.54
CA GLU A 191 7.52 17.72 9.37
C GLU A 191 8.78 16.86 9.41
N GLY A 192 9.12 16.29 8.24
CA GLY A 192 10.29 15.46 8.03
C GLY A 192 10.93 15.73 6.67
N ARG A 193 12.09 15.10 6.45
CA ARG A 193 12.73 15.06 5.14
C ARG A 193 12.72 13.62 4.63
N ALA A 194 12.28 13.42 3.40
CA ALA A 194 12.26 12.12 2.76
C ALA A 194 13.30 12.09 1.65
N ARG A 195 14.26 11.17 1.73
CA ARG A 195 15.12 10.82 0.61
C ARG A 195 14.38 9.82 -0.28
N ILE A 196 14.25 10.14 -1.56
CA ILE A 196 13.65 9.24 -2.53
C ILE A 196 14.62 8.09 -2.80
N LEU A 197 14.22 6.87 -2.48
CA LEU A 197 14.99 5.67 -2.76
C LEU A 197 14.66 5.12 -4.15
N LYS A 198 13.37 5.06 -4.49
CA LYS A 198 12.88 4.55 -5.78
C LYS A 198 11.56 5.21 -6.16
N VAL A 199 11.36 5.33 -7.47
CA VAL A 199 10.09 5.77 -8.07
C VAL A 199 9.71 4.81 -9.16
N VAL A 200 8.44 4.41 -9.15
CA VAL A 200 7.82 3.57 -10.19
C VAL A 200 6.64 4.34 -10.73
N ILE A 201 6.63 4.54 -12.05
CA ILE A 201 5.45 5.09 -12.72
C ILE A 201 4.47 3.94 -12.91
N LEU A 202 3.34 3.99 -12.19
CA LEU A 202 2.29 2.99 -12.32
C LEU A 202 1.47 3.25 -13.58
N ARG A 203 1.12 4.51 -13.87
CA ARG A 203 0.38 4.85 -15.09
C ARG A 203 0.69 6.28 -15.53
N GLN A 204 1.15 6.44 -16.77
CA GLN A 204 1.31 7.75 -17.39
C GLN A 204 -0.04 8.28 -17.87
N GLY A 205 -0.24 9.61 -17.81
CA GLY A 205 -1.47 10.25 -18.29
C GLY A 205 -2.74 9.83 -17.55
N TYR A 206 -2.62 9.43 -16.28
CA TYR A 206 -3.77 9.04 -15.45
C TYR A 206 -4.75 10.21 -15.25
N VAL A 207 -4.20 11.43 -15.15
CA VAL A 207 -4.94 12.70 -15.20
C VAL A 207 -4.32 13.57 -16.30
N ALA A 208 -5.04 14.58 -16.77
CA ALA A 208 -4.51 15.52 -17.77
C ALA A 208 -3.17 16.12 -17.31
N GLY A 209 -2.08 15.73 -17.96
CA GLY A 209 -0.71 16.15 -17.64
C GLY A 209 -0.15 15.61 -16.31
N GLY A 210 -0.57 14.42 -15.88
CA GLY A 210 -0.03 13.78 -14.69
C GLY A 210 -0.02 12.26 -14.71
N SER A 211 0.90 11.71 -13.92
CA SER A 211 1.17 10.29 -13.80
C SER A 211 0.85 9.81 -12.40
N LEU A 212 0.35 8.57 -12.30
CA LEU A 212 0.22 7.86 -11.03
C LEU A 212 1.56 7.19 -10.72
N VAL A 213 2.16 7.52 -9.58
CA VAL A 213 3.48 7.02 -9.19
C VAL A 213 3.45 6.39 -7.81
N LEU A 214 4.25 5.33 -7.65
CA LEU A 214 4.58 4.73 -6.36
C LEU A 214 6.01 5.15 -6.01
N ILE A 215 6.19 5.77 -4.85
CA ILE A 215 7.49 6.20 -4.35
C ILE A 215 7.85 5.44 -3.07
N LEU A 216 9.09 4.98 -3.00
CA LEU A 216 9.70 4.44 -1.78
C LEU A 216 10.64 5.50 -1.22
N MET A 217 10.42 5.84 0.05
CA MET A 217 11.10 6.94 0.73
C MET A 217 11.78 6.47 2.00
N ASP A 218 12.92 7.10 2.31
CA ASP A 218 13.59 7.03 3.59
C ASP A 218 13.37 8.35 4.33
N VAL A 219 12.57 8.32 5.38
CA VAL A 219 12.03 9.48 6.07
C VAL A 219 12.77 9.71 7.36
N VAL A 220 13.34 10.90 7.48
CA VAL A 220 14.08 11.38 8.64
C VAL A 220 13.27 12.50 9.31
N PRO A 221 12.82 12.29 10.57
CA PRO A 221 12.18 13.33 11.38
C PRO A 221 13.05 14.59 11.52
N LEU A 222 12.47 15.79 11.38
CA LEU A 222 13.21 17.03 11.61
C LEU A 222 13.56 17.25 13.08
N ALA A 223 12.72 16.74 13.99
CA ALA A 223 12.94 16.83 15.44
C ALA A 223 14.05 15.91 15.96
N GLY A 224 14.73 15.18 15.08
CA GLY A 224 15.61 14.06 15.45
C GLY A 224 14.80 12.77 15.67
N GLY A 225 15.40 11.63 15.34
CA GLY A 225 14.78 10.31 15.46
C GLY A 225 15.35 9.30 14.47
N GLU A 226 14.92 8.05 14.61
CA GLU A 226 15.31 6.99 13.68
C GLU A 226 14.70 7.22 12.29
N SER A 227 15.48 6.95 11.26
CA SER A 227 14.97 6.93 9.89
C SER A 227 14.01 5.75 9.72
N CYS A 228 12.88 5.98 9.05
CA CYS A 228 11.96 4.91 8.69
C CYS A 228 11.74 4.86 7.17
N ARG A 229 11.39 3.69 6.65
CA ARG A 229 10.99 3.55 5.25
C ARG A 229 9.47 3.54 5.15
N ASP A 230 8.93 4.37 4.26
CA ASP A 230 7.50 4.36 3.92
C ASP A 230 7.31 4.40 2.40
N GLU A 231 6.13 3.97 1.99
CA GLU A 231 5.70 3.91 0.60
C GLU A 231 4.47 4.79 0.42
N GLU A 232 4.51 5.65 -0.59
CA GLU A 232 3.39 6.54 -0.93
C GLU A 232 3.01 6.36 -2.39
N VAL A 233 1.71 6.24 -2.65
CA VAL A 233 1.17 6.26 -4.02
C VAL A 233 0.47 7.60 -4.22
N MET A 234 0.86 8.34 -5.25
CA MET A 234 0.38 9.70 -5.47
C MET A 234 0.21 10.03 -6.94
N LEU A 235 -0.63 11.03 -7.21
CA LEU A 235 -0.79 11.64 -8.52
C LEU A 235 0.15 12.83 -8.64
N VAL A 236 1.02 12.81 -9.63
CA VAL A 236 2.07 13.82 -9.81
C VAL A 236 1.94 14.39 -11.21
N ARG A 237 1.86 15.72 -11.30
CA ARG A 237 1.92 16.41 -12.60
C ARG A 237 3.28 16.16 -13.26
N ASP A 238 3.32 16.06 -14.58
CA ASP A 238 4.54 15.68 -15.30
C ASP A 238 5.71 16.63 -15.00
N GLY A 239 5.46 17.93 -14.79
CA GLY A 239 6.47 18.91 -14.39
C GLY A 239 7.06 18.73 -12.98
N SER A 240 6.39 17.98 -12.10
CA SER A 240 6.88 17.64 -10.76
C SER A 240 7.59 16.28 -10.71
N LEU A 241 7.44 15.45 -11.74
CA LEU A 241 8.04 14.11 -11.78
C LEU A 241 9.58 14.12 -11.64
N PRO A 242 10.33 15.04 -12.29
CA PRO A 242 11.79 15.11 -12.12
C PRO A 242 12.24 15.41 -10.68
N LYS A 243 11.37 16.06 -9.88
CA LYS A 243 11.65 16.36 -8.47
C LYS A 243 11.64 15.11 -7.60
N LEU A 244 10.97 14.05 -8.05
CA LEU A 244 10.94 12.75 -7.40
C LEU A 244 12.04 11.81 -7.90
N SER A 245 13.09 12.32 -8.55
CA SER A 245 14.22 11.45 -8.95
C SER A 245 14.89 10.82 -7.72
N THR A 246 15.36 9.58 -7.86
CA THR A 246 16.13 8.88 -6.83
C THR A 246 17.29 9.73 -6.32
N GLY A 247 17.49 9.76 -5.00
CA GLY A 247 18.51 10.56 -4.33
C GLY A 247 18.06 11.98 -3.96
N ASN A 248 17.01 12.53 -4.60
CA ASN A 248 16.45 13.80 -4.18
C ASN A 248 15.87 13.70 -2.77
N ILE A 249 15.99 14.79 -2.02
CA ILE A 249 15.40 14.94 -0.68
C ILE A 249 14.26 15.94 -0.79
N ILE A 250 13.08 15.55 -0.32
CA ILE A 250 11.86 16.37 -0.34
C ILE A 250 11.30 16.56 1.06
N ARG A 251 10.44 17.57 1.23
CA ARG A 251 9.69 17.78 2.47
C ARG A 251 8.48 16.87 2.52
N VAL A 252 8.25 16.30 3.70
CA VAL A 252 7.10 15.43 3.96
C VAL A 252 6.46 15.76 5.30
N ARG A 253 5.19 15.41 5.45
CA ARG A 253 4.49 15.34 6.72
C ARG A 253 4.23 13.88 7.08
N TYR A 254 4.33 13.55 8.36
CA TYR A 254 4.13 12.19 8.84
C TYR A 254 3.33 12.12 10.15
N ASP A 255 2.74 10.96 10.39
CA ASP A 255 2.11 10.62 11.67
C ASP A 255 3.17 10.23 12.70
N ASP A 256 3.36 11.05 13.73
CA ASP A 256 4.35 10.85 14.78
C ASP A 256 4.17 9.54 15.57
N ARG A 257 2.93 9.03 15.66
CA ARG A 257 2.64 7.84 16.46
C ARG A 257 3.14 6.57 15.81
N THR A 258 3.16 6.53 14.48
CA THR A 258 3.38 5.29 13.72
C THR A 258 4.47 5.40 12.67
N ILE A 259 4.82 6.62 12.25
CA ILE A 259 5.70 6.94 11.11
C ILE A 259 5.40 6.09 9.85
N ARG A 260 4.13 5.72 9.66
CA ARG A 260 3.65 4.86 8.56
C ARG A 260 2.72 5.56 7.57
N ARG A 261 2.48 6.84 7.80
CA ARG A 261 1.60 7.70 6.99
C ARG A 261 2.38 8.93 6.61
N VAL A 262 3.22 8.80 5.59
CA VAL A 262 4.03 9.88 5.07
C VAL A 262 3.33 10.47 3.85
N PHE A 263 3.24 11.80 3.81
CA PHE A 263 2.65 12.56 2.72
C PHE A 263 3.62 13.62 2.25
N THR A 264 3.79 13.75 0.94
CA THR A 264 4.55 14.87 0.37
C THR A 264 3.84 16.21 0.59
N THR A 265 4.63 17.26 0.87
CA THR A 265 4.09 18.61 0.91
C THR A 265 3.85 19.11 -0.51
N THR A 266 2.70 19.71 -0.76
CA THR A 266 2.41 20.44 -2.01
C THR A 266 2.64 21.94 -1.83
N PRO A 267 3.43 22.60 -2.71
CA PRO A 267 4.12 22.04 -3.88
C PRO A 267 5.31 21.15 -3.50
N ILE A 268 5.61 20.15 -4.33
CA ILE A 268 6.80 19.30 -4.15
C ILE A 268 8.03 20.16 -4.38
N GLU A 269 8.89 20.24 -3.37
CA GLU A 269 10.13 21.01 -3.36
C GLU A 269 11.31 20.10 -3.01
N VAL A 270 12.39 20.20 -3.78
CA VAL A 270 13.64 19.49 -3.52
C VAL A 270 14.49 20.35 -2.59
N VAL A 271 14.75 19.85 -1.39
CA VAL A 271 15.55 20.53 -0.35
C VAL A 271 17.01 20.09 -0.34
N GLY A 272 17.36 19.06 -1.11
CA GLY A 272 18.72 18.56 -1.24
C GLY A 272 18.83 17.40 -2.22
N ARG A 273 20.07 17.00 -2.51
CA ARG A 273 20.40 15.79 -3.29
C ARG A 273 21.48 15.03 -2.51
N ALA A 274 21.27 13.74 -2.33
CA ALA A 274 22.25 12.83 -1.75
C ALA A 274 23.31 12.42 -2.76
#